data_AF-A0A353C0F6-F1
#
_entry.id   AF-A0A353C0F6-F1
#
_cell.length_a   1.000
_cell.length_b   1.000
_cell.length_c   1.000
_cell.angle_alpha   90.00
_cell.angle_beta   90.00
_cell.angle_gamma   90.00
#
_symmetry.space_group_name_H-M   'P 1'
#
loop_
_entity.id
_entity.type
_entity.pdbx_description
1 polymer ?
#
loop_
_entity_poly.entity_id
_entity_poly.type
_entity_poly.pdbx_seq_one_letter_code
_entity_poly.pdbx_strand_id
1 'polypeptide(L)'
;MDNKPTNETYTEFQTAYDFFNRELFNNQLPDCLITYQRKAKTKGYFADGRFENTENGQIIDEIAMNPDYFSGENISPKTILSTLVHEMCHLWQKYHGNPGRNRYHNQEWADMMVRVGLHPTDDGTLNGKMTGDRVSHLIIMSGAFEQVCDQLLEKIKIAWVDRWTGVALQSGLKPKNKAKYVCPVCRLNVWGKSGISILCGNCKCKLVEIKLK
;
A
#
# COMPACT_ATOMS: atom_id res chain seq x y z
N MET A 1 22.15 -21.70 -5.66
CA MET A 1 20.90 -22.50 -5.63
C MET A 1 19.87 -21.71 -6.41
N ASP A 2 19.18 -22.34 -7.36
CA ASP A 2 18.04 -21.71 -8.03
C ASP A 2 17.01 -21.32 -6.98
N ASN A 3 16.76 -20.02 -6.85
CA ASN A 3 15.81 -19.52 -5.86
C ASN A 3 14.41 -19.92 -6.31
N LYS A 4 13.78 -20.86 -5.60
CA LYS A 4 12.42 -21.30 -5.93
C LYS A 4 11.46 -20.13 -5.73
N PRO A 5 10.54 -19.82 -6.66
CA PRO A 5 9.67 -18.64 -6.58
C PRO A 5 8.94 -18.47 -5.25
N THR A 6 8.48 -19.57 -4.66
CA THR A 6 7.84 -19.57 -3.33
C THR A 6 8.80 -19.08 -2.24
N ASN A 7 10.01 -19.66 -2.17
CA ASN A 7 11.00 -19.28 -1.17
C ASN A 7 11.45 -17.84 -1.37
N GLU A 8 11.68 -17.43 -2.62
CA GLU A 8 12.04 -16.06 -2.98
C GLU A 8 10.98 -15.06 -2.51
N THR A 9 9.71 -15.30 -2.84
CA THR A 9 8.59 -14.44 -2.46
C THR A 9 8.52 -14.25 -0.94
N TYR A 10 8.53 -15.34 -0.17
CA TYR A 10 8.43 -15.24 1.30
C TYR A 10 9.71 -14.67 1.93
N THR A 11 10.88 -14.88 1.32
CA THR A 11 12.12 -14.23 1.76
C THR A 11 12.09 -12.73 1.53
N GLU A 12 11.56 -12.26 0.39
CA GLU A 12 11.39 -10.84 0.09
C GLU A 12 10.44 -10.17 1.07
N PHE A 13 9.29 -10.78 1.37
CA PHE A 13 8.35 -10.25 2.37
C PHE A 13 8.91 -10.28 3.79
N GLN A 14 9.59 -11.35 4.19
CA GLN A 14 10.23 -11.41 5.50
C GLN A 14 11.29 -10.32 5.64
N THR A 15 12.14 -10.15 4.62
CA THR A 15 13.16 -9.10 4.59
C THR A 15 12.53 -7.70 4.69
N ALA A 16 11.42 -7.48 3.98
CA ALA A 16 10.69 -6.22 4.05
C ALA A 16 10.08 -5.99 5.44
N TYR A 17 9.47 -7.01 6.02
CA TYR A 17 8.89 -6.96 7.37
C TYR A 17 9.96 -6.60 8.41
N ASP A 18 11.09 -7.31 8.44
CA ASP A 18 12.17 -7.07 9.40
C ASP A 18 12.75 -5.66 9.23
N PHE A 19 12.89 -5.20 7.98
CA PHE A 19 13.39 -3.87 7.67
C PHE A 19 12.42 -2.79 8.17
N PHE A 20 11.13 -2.90 7.88
CA PHE A 20 10.14 -1.94 8.35
C PHE A 20 9.96 -1.99 9.87
N ASN A 21 10.00 -3.17 10.49
CA ASN A 21 9.93 -3.31 11.93
C ASN A 21 11.07 -2.53 12.61
N ARG A 22 12.29 -2.68 12.10
CA ARG A 22 13.45 -1.93 12.59
C ARG A 22 13.31 -0.42 12.39
N GLU A 23 13.00 0.02 11.17
CA GLU A 23 13.08 1.44 10.79
C GLU A 23 11.83 2.26 11.16
N LEU A 24 10.64 1.65 11.16
CA LEU A 24 9.35 2.33 11.40
C LEU A 24 8.73 2.01 12.77
N PHE A 25 9.05 0.84 13.34
CA PHE A 25 8.45 0.36 14.59
C PHE A 25 9.47 0.12 15.70
N ASN A 26 10.73 0.52 15.54
CA ASN A 26 11.79 0.36 16.56
C ASN A 26 11.97 -1.10 17.05
N ASN A 27 11.80 -2.09 16.19
CA ASN A 27 11.82 -3.53 16.52
C ASN A 27 10.81 -3.95 17.60
N GLN A 28 9.67 -3.25 17.71
CA GLN A 28 8.66 -3.56 18.72
C GLN A 28 7.67 -4.65 18.30
N LEU A 29 7.63 -5.03 17.01
CA LEU A 29 6.68 -6.02 16.52
C LEU A 29 7.23 -7.45 16.69
N PRO A 30 6.42 -8.40 17.20
CA PRO A 30 6.81 -9.82 17.25
C PRO A 30 6.83 -10.43 15.84
N ASP A 31 7.39 -11.62 15.70
CA ASP A 31 7.28 -12.37 14.45
C ASP A 31 5.82 -12.80 14.17
N CYS A 32 5.46 -12.89 12.90
CA CYS A 32 4.15 -13.37 12.45
C CYS A 32 4.29 -14.15 11.14
N LEU A 33 3.29 -14.97 10.80
CA LEU A 33 3.25 -15.66 9.52
C LEU A 33 2.76 -14.69 8.42
N ILE A 34 3.62 -14.41 7.43
CA ILE A 34 3.19 -13.66 6.24
C ILE A 34 2.63 -14.65 5.21
N THR A 35 1.41 -14.41 4.72
CA THR A 35 0.72 -15.33 3.80
C THR A 35 0.17 -14.63 2.57
N TYR A 36 -0.01 -15.38 1.48
CA TYR A 36 -0.82 -14.94 0.34
C TYR A 36 -2.25 -15.47 0.45
N GLN A 37 -3.22 -14.56 0.55
CA GLN A 37 -4.64 -14.91 0.70
C GLN A 37 -5.50 -14.06 -0.23
N ARG A 38 -6.30 -14.72 -1.07
CA ARG A 38 -7.33 -14.05 -1.87
C ARG A 38 -8.60 -13.91 -1.06
N LYS A 39 -8.99 -12.68 -0.77
CA LYS A 39 -10.23 -12.37 -0.08
C LYS A 39 -10.88 -11.15 -0.71
N ALA A 40 -12.17 -11.29 -1.05
CA ALA A 40 -12.88 -10.24 -1.75
C ALA A 40 -12.86 -8.92 -0.95
N LYS A 41 -12.62 -7.80 -1.64
CA LYS A 41 -12.70 -6.43 -1.11
C LYS A 41 -11.67 -6.09 -0.02
N THR A 42 -10.53 -6.79 0.07
CA THR A 42 -9.44 -6.45 1.01
C THR A 42 -8.07 -6.59 0.35
N LYS A 43 -7.17 -5.60 0.58
CA LYS A 43 -5.80 -5.60 0.05
C LYS A 43 -4.83 -6.45 0.88
N GLY A 44 -5.10 -6.52 2.18
CA GLY A 44 -4.43 -7.37 3.15
C GLY A 44 -5.35 -7.53 4.37
N TYR A 45 -4.91 -8.29 5.37
CA TYR A 45 -5.51 -8.25 6.71
C TYR A 45 -4.55 -8.84 7.76
N PHE A 46 -4.62 -8.32 8.97
CA PHE A 46 -4.05 -8.92 10.18
C PHE A 46 -5.04 -9.89 10.84
N ALA A 47 -4.55 -11.02 11.38
CA ALA A 47 -5.33 -11.92 12.23
C ALA A 47 -4.53 -12.39 13.46
N ASP A 48 -5.09 -12.10 14.64
CA ASP A 48 -4.55 -12.45 15.95
C ASP A 48 -4.63 -13.96 16.24
N GLY A 49 -3.52 -14.55 16.68
CA GLY A 49 -3.41 -15.94 17.12
C GLY A 49 -3.89 -16.98 16.10
N ARG A 50 -3.59 -16.74 14.82
CA ARG A 50 -4.19 -17.49 13.70
C ARG A 50 -3.60 -18.89 13.50
N PHE A 51 -2.31 -19.06 13.77
CA PHE A 51 -1.58 -20.29 13.50
C PHE A 51 -0.97 -20.85 14.78
N GLU A 52 -0.95 -22.18 14.87
CA GLU A 52 -0.33 -22.92 15.96
C GLU A 52 0.75 -23.85 15.38
N ASN A 53 1.94 -23.84 15.98
CA ASN A 53 2.98 -24.80 15.70
C ASN A 53 2.63 -26.14 16.36
N THR A 54 2.47 -27.19 15.55
CA THR A 54 1.97 -28.50 16.01
C THR A 54 2.93 -29.28 16.89
N GLU A 55 4.22 -28.91 16.94
CA GLU A 55 5.23 -29.60 17.73
C GLU A 55 5.38 -28.99 19.12
N ASN A 56 5.35 -27.65 19.22
CA ASN A 56 5.62 -26.93 20.46
C ASN A 56 4.42 -26.11 20.99
N GLY A 57 3.30 -26.08 20.27
CA GLY A 57 2.08 -25.35 20.65
C GLY A 57 2.18 -23.83 20.54
N GLN A 58 3.25 -23.29 19.97
CA GLN A 58 3.42 -21.84 19.82
C GLN A 58 2.33 -21.27 18.91
N ILE A 59 1.59 -20.28 19.42
CA ILE A 59 0.59 -19.53 18.65
C ILE A 59 1.24 -18.26 18.09
N ILE A 60 1.05 -18.01 16.79
CA ILE A 60 1.54 -16.81 16.10
C ILE A 60 0.43 -16.14 15.29
N ASP A 61 0.61 -14.84 15.08
CA ASP A 61 -0.31 -14.03 14.28
C ASP A 61 -0.11 -14.23 12.77
N GLU A 62 -1.04 -13.71 11.98
CA GLU A 62 -0.98 -13.67 10.51
C GLU A 62 -0.99 -12.23 10.01
N ILE A 63 -0.11 -11.92 9.05
CA ILE A 63 -0.31 -10.83 8.09
C ILE A 63 -0.55 -11.44 6.71
N ALA A 64 -1.79 -11.34 6.25
CA ALA A 64 -2.19 -11.84 4.96
C ALA A 64 -2.13 -10.73 3.91
N MET A 65 -1.44 -11.01 2.81
CA MET A 65 -1.27 -10.13 1.66
C MET A 65 -2.13 -10.64 0.49
N ASN A 66 -2.93 -9.78 -0.15
CA ASN A 66 -3.82 -10.21 -1.22
C ASN A 66 -3.22 -9.94 -2.63
N PRO A 67 -2.79 -10.99 -3.36
CA PRO A 67 -2.21 -10.83 -4.69
C PRO A 67 -3.19 -10.30 -5.75
N ASP A 68 -4.50 -10.35 -5.52
CA ASP A 68 -5.50 -9.76 -6.43
C ASP A 68 -5.35 -8.23 -6.55
N TYR A 69 -4.66 -7.61 -5.60
CA TYR A 69 -4.38 -6.18 -5.58
C TYR A 69 -2.93 -5.86 -5.98
N PHE A 70 -2.20 -6.82 -6.57
CA PHE A 70 -0.80 -6.67 -7.02
C PHE A 70 -0.64 -6.53 -8.55
N SER A 71 -1.73 -6.48 -9.32
CA SER A 71 -1.68 -6.33 -10.79
C SER A 71 -2.36 -5.06 -11.31
N GLY A 72 -1.75 -4.39 -12.29
CA GLY A 72 -2.32 -3.23 -12.97
C GLY A 72 -1.35 -2.05 -13.07
N GLU A 73 -1.71 -1.03 -13.86
CA GLU A 73 -0.81 0.09 -14.22
C GLU A 73 -0.39 1.00 -13.04
N ASN A 74 -1.06 0.91 -11.88
CA ASN A 74 -0.82 1.78 -10.71
C ASN A 74 -0.23 1.03 -9.51
N ILE A 75 0.26 -0.18 -9.72
CA ILE A 75 0.86 -0.98 -8.65
C ILE A 75 2.37 -0.95 -8.81
N SER A 76 3.00 -0.37 -7.79
CA SER A 76 4.44 -0.41 -7.60
C SER A 76 4.75 -1.32 -6.40
N PRO A 77 6.00 -1.81 -6.28
CA PRO A 77 6.47 -2.44 -5.05
C PRO A 77 6.14 -1.60 -3.79
N LYS A 78 6.23 -0.26 -3.87
CA LYS A 78 5.83 0.62 -2.75
C LYS A 78 4.35 0.48 -2.39
N THR A 79 3.45 0.38 -3.37
CA THR A 79 2.01 0.20 -3.11
C THR A 79 1.74 -1.11 -2.38
N ILE A 80 2.43 -2.19 -2.79
CA ILE A 80 2.36 -3.51 -2.15
C ILE A 80 2.87 -3.42 -0.71
N LEU A 81 4.09 -2.88 -0.52
CA LEU A 81 4.73 -2.77 0.78
C LEU A 81 4.01 -1.80 1.72
N SER A 82 3.31 -0.79 1.20
CA SER A 82 2.47 0.07 2.04
C SER A 82 1.27 -0.67 2.63
N THR A 83 0.79 -1.73 1.95
CA THR A 83 -0.23 -2.62 2.51
C THR A 83 0.37 -3.48 3.60
N LEU A 84 1.61 -3.98 3.44
CA LEU A 84 2.30 -4.70 4.51
C LEU A 84 2.43 -3.82 5.76
N VAL A 85 2.90 -2.58 5.62
CA VAL A 85 3.05 -1.64 6.74
C VAL A 85 1.71 -1.24 7.37
N HIS A 86 0.62 -1.18 6.59
CA HIS A 86 -0.73 -1.01 7.12
C HIS A 86 -1.11 -2.15 8.07
N GLU A 87 -0.90 -3.40 7.65
CA GLU A 87 -1.19 -4.56 8.51
C GLU A 87 -0.23 -4.63 9.72
N MET A 88 1.03 -4.17 9.57
CA MET A 88 1.96 -4.01 10.68
C MET A 88 1.47 -2.98 11.72
N CYS A 89 0.69 -1.97 11.33
CA CYS A 89 0.06 -1.04 12.28
C CYS A 89 -1.06 -1.71 13.08
N HIS A 90 -1.80 -2.65 12.49
CA HIS A 90 -2.73 -3.49 13.25
C HIS A 90 -2.01 -4.39 14.24
N LEU A 91 -0.92 -5.05 13.81
CA LEU A 91 -0.08 -5.84 14.70
C LEU A 91 0.52 -4.99 15.83
N TRP A 92 1.04 -3.80 15.52
CA TRP A 92 1.53 -2.87 16.53
C TRP A 92 0.46 -2.56 17.57
N GLN A 93 -0.74 -2.19 17.12
CA GLN A 93 -1.82 -1.81 18.02
C GLN A 93 -2.28 -2.98 18.89
N LYS A 94 -2.24 -4.22 18.37
CA LYS A 94 -2.59 -5.42 19.14
C LYS A 94 -1.70 -5.59 20.39
N TYR A 95 -0.40 -5.30 20.28
CA TYR A 95 0.55 -5.52 21.38
C TYR A 95 0.90 -4.26 22.18
N HIS A 96 0.74 -3.07 21.58
CA HIS A 96 1.19 -1.79 22.15
C HIS A 96 0.08 -0.74 22.28
N GLY A 97 -1.15 -1.11 21.93
CA GLY A 97 -2.30 -0.21 21.96
C GLY A 97 -3.61 -0.93 22.30
N ASN A 98 -4.71 -0.30 21.92
CA ASN A 98 -6.08 -0.73 22.20
C ASN A 98 -6.92 -0.70 20.91
N PRO A 99 -7.02 -1.81 20.15
CA PRO A 99 -7.69 -1.85 18.83
C PRO A 99 -9.20 -1.58 18.85
N GLY A 100 -9.81 -1.39 20.03
CA GLY A 100 -11.23 -1.09 20.16
C GLY A 100 -12.09 -2.24 19.60
N ARG A 101 -13.13 -1.91 18.83
CA ARG A 101 -14.05 -2.91 18.27
C ARG A 101 -13.50 -3.47 16.96
N ASN A 102 -13.32 -4.79 16.89
CA ASN A 102 -13.05 -5.59 15.67
C ASN A 102 -12.49 -4.82 14.45
N ARG A 103 -13.30 -4.59 13.40
CA ARG A 103 -12.88 -3.97 12.12
C ARG A 103 -12.70 -2.44 12.15
N TYR A 104 -12.92 -1.80 13.29
CA TYR A 104 -12.92 -0.35 13.37
C TYR A 104 -11.52 0.20 13.59
N HIS A 105 -11.08 1.03 12.66
CA HIS A 105 -9.84 1.78 12.77
C HIS A 105 -10.09 2.99 13.66
N ASN A 106 -9.56 2.97 14.88
CA ASN A 106 -9.70 4.06 15.84
C ASN A 106 -8.58 5.11 15.67
N GLN A 107 -8.61 6.14 16.53
CA GLN A 107 -7.65 7.24 16.45
C GLN A 107 -6.21 6.79 16.73
N GLU A 108 -5.98 5.89 17.68
CA GLU A 108 -4.63 5.42 18.03
C GLU A 108 -3.97 4.67 16.86
N TRP A 109 -4.75 3.84 16.15
CA TRP A 109 -4.28 3.21 14.92
C TRP A 109 -3.97 4.26 13.84
N ALA A 110 -4.85 5.26 13.68
CA ALA A 110 -4.68 6.31 12.69
C ALA A 110 -3.43 7.16 12.96
N ASP A 111 -3.15 7.45 14.23
CA ASP A 111 -1.95 8.17 14.66
C ASP A 111 -0.69 7.35 14.36
N MET A 112 -0.72 6.04 14.58
CA MET A 112 0.40 5.16 14.23
C MET A 112 0.64 5.12 12.72
N MET A 113 -0.42 5.02 11.91
CA MET A 113 -0.33 5.09 10.46
C MET A 113 0.37 6.38 10.00
N VAL A 114 -0.04 7.54 10.53
CA VAL A 114 0.58 8.83 10.20
C VAL A 114 2.05 8.86 10.61
N ARG A 115 2.37 8.34 11.81
CA ARG A 115 3.75 8.26 12.31
C ARG A 115 4.64 7.44 11.39
N VAL A 116 4.16 6.32 10.86
CA VAL A 116 4.94 5.49 9.92
C VAL A 116 4.95 6.06 8.50
N GLY A 117 4.26 7.18 8.23
CA GLY A 117 4.27 7.84 6.92
C GLY A 117 3.13 7.44 5.99
N LEU A 118 2.04 6.89 6.52
CA LEU A 118 0.81 6.56 5.78
C LEU A 118 -0.35 7.41 6.29
N HIS A 119 -1.05 8.12 5.40
CA HIS A 119 -2.21 8.93 5.78
C HIS A 119 -3.50 8.11 5.65
N PRO A 120 -4.19 7.76 6.75
CA PRO A 120 -5.45 7.03 6.67
C PRO A 120 -6.56 7.85 6.01
N THR A 121 -7.44 7.20 5.26
CA THR A 121 -8.59 7.85 4.64
C THR A 121 -9.68 6.85 4.27
N ASP A 122 -10.95 7.21 4.48
CA ASP A 122 -12.12 6.41 4.11
C ASP A 122 -12.58 6.61 2.66
N ASP A 123 -12.22 7.75 2.05
CA ASP A 123 -12.66 8.14 0.70
C ASP A 123 -11.51 8.21 -0.33
N GLY A 124 -10.27 8.00 0.11
CA GLY A 124 -9.09 8.07 -0.75
C GLY A 124 -8.57 9.48 -1.00
N THR A 125 -9.06 10.48 -0.26
CA THR A 125 -8.60 11.86 -0.30
C THR A 125 -7.95 12.27 1.02
N LEU A 126 -7.14 13.34 1.00
CA LEU A 126 -6.52 13.91 2.21
C LEU A 126 -7.52 14.56 3.18
N ASN A 127 -8.78 14.74 2.76
CA ASN A 127 -9.85 15.29 3.60
C ASN A 127 -10.80 14.20 4.10
N GLY A 128 -10.59 12.95 3.71
CA GLY A 128 -11.37 11.81 4.17
C GLY A 128 -11.19 11.58 5.66
N LYS A 129 -12.11 10.81 6.26
CA LYS A 129 -12.00 10.45 7.67
C LYS A 129 -10.86 9.48 7.85
N MET A 130 -10.06 9.70 8.90
CA MET A 130 -8.93 8.83 9.23
C MET A 130 -9.33 7.60 10.07
N THR A 131 -10.57 7.55 10.56
CA THR A 131 -11.10 6.48 11.43
C THR A 131 -12.42 5.94 10.88
N GLY A 132 -12.71 4.66 11.10
CA GLY A 132 -13.93 4.03 10.57
C GLY A 132 -13.82 2.51 10.37
N ASP A 133 -14.93 1.88 9.98
CA ASP A 133 -14.95 0.46 9.61
C ASP A 133 -14.23 0.15 8.30
N ARG A 134 -14.03 1.17 7.47
CA ARG A 134 -13.48 1.05 6.12
C ARG A 134 -12.54 2.21 5.87
N VAL A 135 -11.29 2.02 6.27
CA VAL A 135 -10.23 3.01 6.11
C VAL A 135 -9.11 2.35 5.31
N SER A 136 -8.62 3.04 4.28
CA SER A 136 -7.38 2.67 3.59
C SER A 136 -6.35 3.78 3.85
N HIS A 137 -5.40 3.97 2.96
CA HIS A 137 -4.36 4.96 3.14
C HIS A 137 -3.86 5.56 1.82
N LEU A 138 -3.29 6.74 1.95
CA LEU A 138 -2.39 7.35 0.98
C LEU A 138 -0.97 7.28 1.53
N ILE A 139 0.03 7.17 0.64
CA ILE A 139 1.43 7.33 1.04
C ILE A 139 1.69 8.83 1.24
N ILE A 140 2.25 9.21 2.39
CA ILE A 140 2.63 10.61 2.63
C ILE A 140 3.88 10.91 1.81
N MET A 141 3.79 11.91 0.91
CA MET A 141 4.92 12.33 0.09
C MET A 141 6.08 12.79 0.97
N SER A 142 7.27 12.23 0.73
CA SER A 142 8.47 12.41 1.54
C SER A 142 8.29 12.02 3.02
N GLY A 143 7.28 11.20 3.33
CA GLY A 143 7.05 10.66 4.67
C GLY A 143 7.99 9.51 5.01
N ALA A 144 7.95 9.06 6.27
CA ALA A 144 8.85 8.01 6.80
C ALA A 144 8.78 6.72 5.96
N PHE A 145 7.58 6.19 5.71
CA PHE A 145 7.39 5.00 4.88
C PHE A 145 8.03 5.16 3.51
N GLU A 146 7.80 6.27 2.79
CA GLU A 146 8.32 6.42 1.43
C GLU A 146 9.86 6.38 1.43
N GLN A 147 10.49 7.12 2.33
CA GLN A 147 11.96 7.18 2.42
C GLN A 147 12.56 5.83 2.80
N VAL A 148 12.01 5.16 3.82
CA VAL A 148 12.45 3.84 4.27
C VAL A 148 12.22 2.78 3.18
N CYS A 149 11.07 2.85 2.49
CA CYS A 149 10.75 1.93 1.41
C CYS A 149 11.68 2.13 0.20
N ASP A 150 12.07 3.37 -0.13
CA ASP A 150 13.06 3.63 -1.18
C ASP A 150 14.41 2.98 -0.86
N GLN A 151 14.90 3.13 0.38
CA GLN A 151 16.13 2.49 0.83
C GLN A 151 16.07 0.95 0.81
N LEU A 152 14.90 0.37 1.10
CA LEU A 152 14.69 -1.07 1.03
C LEU A 152 14.71 -1.57 -0.42
N LEU A 153 14.06 -0.85 -1.34
CA LEU A 153 13.95 -1.24 -2.75
C LEU A 153 15.25 -1.07 -3.54
N GLU A 154 16.27 -0.42 -2.97
CA GLU A 154 17.66 -0.50 -3.47
C GLU A 154 18.30 -1.87 -3.22
N LYS A 155 17.80 -2.62 -2.22
CA LYS A 155 18.40 -3.88 -1.72
C LYS A 155 17.62 -5.12 -2.14
N ILE A 156 16.30 -5.00 -2.25
CA ILE A 156 15.41 -6.10 -2.61
C ILE A 156 14.56 -5.75 -3.82
N LYS A 157 13.92 -6.77 -4.38
CA LYS A 157 12.83 -6.61 -5.34
C LYS A 157 11.57 -7.22 -4.75
N ILE A 158 10.43 -6.91 -5.35
CA ILE A 158 9.20 -7.69 -5.20
C ILE A 158 9.01 -8.36 -6.55
N ALA A 159 9.54 -9.58 -6.67
CA ALA A 159 9.79 -10.22 -7.96
C ALA A 159 8.52 -10.79 -8.61
N TRP A 160 7.55 -11.21 -7.80
CA TRP A 160 6.39 -11.97 -8.25
C TRP A 160 5.08 -11.21 -7.98
N VAL A 161 4.42 -10.81 -9.06
CA VAL A 161 3.08 -10.20 -9.03
C VAL A 161 2.09 -11.03 -9.84
N ASP A 162 0.82 -11.00 -9.43
CA ASP A 162 -0.25 -11.69 -10.14
C ASP A 162 -0.45 -11.08 -11.55
N ARG A 163 -0.63 -11.93 -12.57
CA ARG A 163 -0.85 -11.50 -13.97
C ARG A 163 -2.32 -11.50 -14.40
N TRP A 164 -3.21 -12.13 -13.63
CA TRP A 164 -4.62 -12.36 -13.94
C TRP A 164 -5.48 -12.10 -12.69
N THR A 165 -5.57 -10.86 -12.25
CA THR A 165 -6.41 -10.57 -11.09
C THR A 165 -7.88 -10.51 -11.48
N GLY A 166 -8.73 -11.07 -10.61
CA GLY A 166 -10.18 -10.99 -10.74
C GLY A 166 -10.71 -9.54 -10.70
N VAL A 167 -9.94 -8.61 -10.13
CA VAL A 167 -10.27 -7.18 -10.08
C VAL A 167 -10.21 -6.55 -11.48
N ALA A 168 -9.17 -6.86 -12.28
CA ALA A 168 -9.06 -6.38 -13.66
C ALA A 168 -10.16 -6.96 -14.58
N LEU A 169 -10.66 -8.16 -14.29
CA LEU A 169 -11.76 -8.79 -15.02
C LEU A 169 -13.16 -8.28 -14.60
N GLN A 170 -13.35 -7.91 -13.33
CA GLN A 170 -14.64 -7.44 -12.81
C GLN A 170 -14.86 -5.93 -12.96
N SER A 171 -13.78 -5.14 -12.97
CA SER A 171 -13.88 -3.72 -13.27
C SER A 171 -13.61 -3.50 -14.75
N GLY A 172 -14.65 -3.30 -15.56
CA GLY A 172 -14.54 -2.61 -16.85
C GLY A 172 -14.05 -1.14 -16.73
N LEU A 173 -13.39 -0.79 -15.62
CA LEU A 173 -12.76 0.48 -15.36
C LEU A 173 -11.40 0.49 -16.04
N LYS A 174 -11.37 1.07 -17.24
CA LYS A 174 -10.12 1.49 -17.87
C LYS A 174 -9.27 2.28 -16.85
N PRO A 175 -7.96 2.04 -16.78
CA PRO A 175 -7.07 2.73 -15.84
C PRO A 175 -7.18 4.26 -16.03
N LYS A 176 -7.52 4.98 -14.96
CA LYS A 176 -7.64 6.44 -14.95
C LYS A 176 -6.27 7.10 -14.74
N ASN A 177 -5.33 6.89 -15.67
CA ASN A 177 -4.14 7.72 -15.77
C ASN A 177 -4.42 8.90 -16.69
N LYS A 178 -5.17 9.87 -16.16
CA LYS A 178 -5.33 11.16 -16.84
C LYS A 178 -4.28 12.13 -16.30
N ALA A 179 -3.27 12.42 -17.12
CA ALA A 179 -2.35 13.51 -16.89
C ALA A 179 -3.08 14.85 -16.98
N LYS A 180 -2.73 15.79 -16.09
CA LYS A 180 -3.26 17.15 -16.11
C LYS A 180 -2.39 18.01 -17.03
N TYR A 181 -3.04 18.72 -17.94
CA TYR A 181 -2.42 19.68 -18.84
C TYR A 181 -2.93 21.07 -18.50
N VAL A 182 -2.02 22.05 -18.45
CA VAL A 182 -2.35 23.43 -18.10
C VAL A 182 -1.86 24.38 -19.18
N CYS A 183 -2.74 25.26 -19.64
CA CYS A 183 -2.36 26.35 -20.54
C CYS A 183 -1.52 27.37 -19.75
N PRO A 184 -0.28 27.69 -20.17
CA PRO A 184 0.58 28.61 -19.43
C PRO A 184 0.08 30.06 -19.45
N VAL A 185 -0.84 30.40 -20.36
CA VAL A 185 -1.36 31.77 -20.54
C VAL A 185 -2.67 31.97 -19.78
N CYS A 186 -3.71 31.21 -20.12
CA CYS A 186 -5.05 31.39 -19.53
C CYS A 186 -5.37 30.44 -18.39
N ARG A 187 -4.45 29.53 -18.02
CA ARG A 187 -4.62 28.55 -16.95
C ARG A 187 -5.77 27.55 -17.14
N LEU A 188 -6.28 27.41 -18.38
CA LEU A 188 -7.21 26.35 -18.75
C LEU A 188 -6.61 24.97 -18.42
N ASN A 189 -7.38 24.12 -17.74
CA ASN A 189 -6.98 22.77 -17.38
C ASN A 189 -7.69 21.74 -18.28
N VAL A 190 -6.94 20.75 -18.75
CA VAL A 190 -7.45 19.60 -19.53
C VAL A 190 -6.85 18.31 -18.96
N TRP A 191 -7.60 17.21 -18.97
CA TRP A 191 -7.15 15.90 -18.49
C TRP A 191 -7.17 14.88 -19.63
N GLY A 192 -6.04 14.22 -19.89
CA GLY A 192 -5.90 13.29 -21.01
C GLY A 192 -4.79 12.25 -20.78
N LYS A 193 -4.57 11.38 -21.76
CA LYS A 193 -3.45 10.41 -21.71
C LYS A 193 -2.12 11.16 -21.58
N SER A 194 -1.16 10.63 -20.82
CA SER A 194 0.18 11.24 -20.72
C SER A 194 0.89 11.27 -22.10
N GLY A 195 1.68 12.30 -22.35
CA GLY A 195 2.45 12.46 -23.60
C GLY A 195 1.67 12.93 -24.83
N ILE A 196 0.42 13.37 -24.71
CA ILE A 196 -0.35 13.91 -25.84
C ILE A 196 -0.10 15.42 -26.01
N SER A 197 -0.12 15.90 -27.25
CA SER A 197 0.05 17.32 -27.58
C SER A 197 -1.30 18.01 -27.70
N ILE A 198 -1.58 18.97 -26.81
CA ILE A 198 -2.85 19.71 -26.77
C ILE A 198 -2.59 21.19 -27.02
N LEU A 199 -3.40 21.83 -27.88
CA LEU A 199 -3.40 23.27 -28.12
C LEU A 199 -4.58 23.93 -27.42
N CYS A 200 -4.35 25.09 -26.79
CA CYS A 200 -5.40 25.90 -26.22
C CYS A 200 -6.20 26.58 -27.35
N GLY A 201 -7.52 26.36 -27.41
CA GLY A 201 -8.37 26.99 -28.42
C GLY A 201 -8.37 28.52 -28.37
N ASN A 202 -8.23 29.09 -27.16
CA ASN A 202 -8.27 30.52 -26.90
C ASN A 202 -6.89 31.17 -27.11
N CYS A 203 -5.84 30.60 -26.52
CA CYS A 203 -4.49 31.19 -26.54
C CYS A 203 -3.59 30.68 -27.67
N LYS A 204 -4.03 29.67 -28.43
CA LYS A 204 -3.29 29.01 -29.51
C LYS A 204 -1.90 28.47 -29.13
N CYS A 205 -1.60 28.34 -27.83
CA CYS A 205 -0.36 27.80 -27.31
C CYS A 205 -0.51 26.33 -26.87
N LYS A 206 0.61 25.61 -26.81
CA LYS A 206 0.65 24.23 -26.31
C LYS A 206 0.43 24.20 -24.80
N LEU A 207 -0.42 23.29 -24.33
CA LEU A 207 -0.59 23.05 -22.90
C LEU A 207 0.60 22.24 -22.37
N VAL A 208 1.01 22.54 -21.13
CA VAL A 208 2.11 21.85 -20.45
C VAL A 208 1.54 20.74 -19.57
N GLU A 209 2.07 19.53 -19.72
CA GLU A 209 1.76 18.42 -18.83
C GLU A 209 2.37 18.68 -17.45
N ILE A 210 1.52 18.73 -16.42
CA ILE A 210 1.98 18.82 -15.04
C ILE A 210 2.03 17.41 -14.50
N LYS A 211 3.24 16.94 -14.21
CA LYS A 211 3.43 15.79 -13.33
C LYS A 211 3.02 16.23 -11.94
N LEU A 212 1.80 15.87 -11.55
CA LEU A 212 1.39 15.96 -10.16
C LEU A 212 2.30 14.99 -9.41
N LYS A 213 3.21 15.56 -8.61
CA LYS A 213 3.99 14.79 -7.63
C LYS A 213 3.02 14.18 -6.61
#